data_AF-E1F4J8-F1
#
_entry.id   AF-E1F4J8-F1
#
_cell.length_a   1.000
_cell.length_b   1.000
_cell.length_c   1.000
_cell.angle_alpha   90.00
_cell.angle_beta   90.00
_cell.angle_gamma   90.00
#
_symmetry.space_group_name_H-M   'P 1'
#
loop_
_entity.id
_entity.type
_entity.pdbx_description
1 polymer ?
#
loop_
_entity_poly.entity_id
_entity_poly.type
_entity_poly.pdbx_seq_one_letter_code
_entity_poly.pdbx_strand_id
1 'polypeptide(L)'
;MSTRNARLRDLSMRIFYKNYAYLMEVDAEVEEYGQMMNELRTLSRNISIDYLSLSPKDLREAHLKRAIMTEKINTILPQKLFQLITAKTQFELEVLEQHKALEADVRDGDEEDSQATPIPEGYLWAQVWSGYDVDERVCDILAKAPRSVLLAFAAFFSKKNMELPICLVPFIEAAVCNKIVLPTSSNLTKASLGPHSLIRSIVCSPNYKVPEFC
;
A
#
# COMPACT_ATOMS: atom_id res chain seq x y z
N MET A 1 19.40 -18.22 -23.79
CA MET A 1 18.76 -16.94 -23.40
C MET A 1 18.61 -16.08 -24.66
N SER A 2 17.43 -15.50 -24.91
CA SER A 2 17.20 -14.64 -26.07
C SER A 2 17.78 -13.23 -25.84
N THR A 3 18.41 -12.65 -26.85
CA THR A 3 18.93 -11.26 -26.88
C THR A 3 17.86 -10.23 -26.50
N ARG A 4 16.59 -10.53 -26.80
CA ARG A 4 15.43 -9.72 -26.43
C ARG A 4 15.22 -9.64 -24.91
N ASN A 5 15.29 -10.77 -24.22
CA ASN A 5 15.15 -10.82 -22.75
C ASN A 5 16.29 -10.10 -22.03
N ALA A 6 17.50 -10.15 -22.60
CA ALA A 6 18.65 -9.42 -22.06
C ALA A 6 18.48 -7.90 -22.18
N ARG A 7 17.96 -7.40 -23.31
CA ARG A 7 17.65 -5.97 -23.53
C ARG A 7 16.54 -5.48 -22.59
N LEU A 8 15.47 -6.27 -22.45
CA LEU A 8 14.37 -5.97 -21.54
C LEU A 8 14.87 -5.84 -20.09
N ARG A 9 15.69 -6.79 -19.64
CA ARG A 9 16.30 -6.76 -18.30
C ARG A 9 17.19 -5.53 -18.09
N ASP A 10 18.05 -5.20 -19.06
CA ASP A 10 18.91 -4.02 -18.97
C ASP A 10 18.10 -2.72 -18.88
N LEU A 11 17.04 -2.59 -19.69
CA LEU A 11 16.11 -1.46 -19.63
C LEU A 11 15.40 -1.37 -18.27
N SER A 12 14.90 -2.50 -17.74
CA SER A 12 14.30 -2.58 -16.41
C SER A 12 15.25 -2.09 -15.32
N MET A 13 16.51 -2.54 -15.33
CA MET A 13 17.52 -2.09 -14.37
C MET A 13 17.78 -0.59 -14.48
N ARG A 14 17.89 -0.04 -15.70
CA ARG A 14 18.15 1.39 -15.92
C ARG A 14 17.01 2.27 -15.42
N ILE A 15 15.77 1.92 -15.76
CA ILE A 15 14.58 2.66 -15.31
C ILE A 15 14.47 2.56 -13.78
N PHE A 16 14.69 1.37 -13.24
CA PHE A 16 14.64 1.15 -11.80
C PHE A 16 15.66 2.01 -11.06
N TYR A 17 16.93 2.00 -11.48
CA TYR A 17 17.97 2.78 -10.81
C TYR A 17 17.75 4.30 -10.87
N LYS A 18 17.07 4.81 -11.90
CA LYS A 18 16.69 6.23 -11.94
C LYS A 18 15.72 6.60 -10.82
N ASN A 19 14.79 5.70 -10.50
CA ASN A 19 13.73 5.94 -9.51
C ASN A 19 14.01 5.29 -8.15
N TYR A 20 15.07 4.50 -8.03
CA TYR A 20 15.36 3.67 -6.85
C TYR A 20 15.52 4.49 -5.56
N ALA A 21 16.29 5.59 -5.62
CA ALA A 21 16.52 6.43 -4.44
C ALA A 21 15.20 7.02 -3.91
N TYR A 22 14.33 7.47 -4.81
CA TYR A 22 13.01 7.99 -4.46
C TYR A 22 12.10 6.92 -3.86
N LEU A 23 12.10 5.70 -4.41
CA LEU A 23 11.30 4.60 -3.87
C LEU A 23 11.77 4.20 -2.46
N MET A 24 13.08 4.16 -2.23
CA MET A 24 13.66 3.90 -0.90
C MET A 24 13.29 4.99 0.10
N GLU A 25 13.28 6.26 -0.31
CA GLU A 25 12.83 7.38 0.52
C GLU A 25 11.35 7.25 0.90
N VAL A 26 10.48 6.95 -0.08
CA VAL A 26 9.06 6.71 0.17
C VAL A 26 8.86 5.55 1.16
N ASP A 27 9.61 4.46 1.00
CA ASP A 27 9.50 3.31 1.88
C ASP A 27 9.94 3.62 3.33
N ALA A 28 11.04 4.35 3.48
CA ALA A 28 11.55 4.78 4.78
C ALA A 28 10.53 5.68 5.50
N GLU A 29 9.92 6.62 4.78
CA GLU A 29 8.85 7.46 5.33
C GLU A 29 7.61 6.64 5.71
N VAL A 30 7.21 5.66 4.90
CA VAL A 30 6.12 4.73 5.25
C VAL A 30 6.44 3.99 6.55
N GLU A 31 7.70 3.61 6.78
CA GLU A 31 8.14 3.03 8.05
C GLU A 31 7.97 4.01 9.21
N GLU A 32 8.53 5.23 9.06
CA GLU A 32 8.52 6.27 10.08
C GLU A 32 7.07 6.59 10.52
N TYR A 33 6.19 6.84 9.55
CA TYR A 33 4.78 7.15 9.85
C TYR A 33 4.01 5.93 10.37
N GLY A 34 4.37 4.72 9.94
CA GLY A 34 3.85 3.48 10.51
C GLY A 34 4.20 3.32 11.98
N GLN A 35 5.45 3.63 12.36
CA GLN A 35 5.90 3.65 13.75
C GLN A 35 5.21 4.78 14.54
N MET A 36 5.13 6.00 13.98
CA MET A 36 4.43 7.13 14.59
C MET A 36 2.96 6.83 14.87
N MET A 37 2.29 6.04 14.02
CA MET A 37 0.93 5.60 14.27
C MET A 37 0.83 4.65 15.48
N ASN A 38 1.80 3.77 15.69
CA ASN A 38 1.86 2.92 16.88
C ASN A 38 2.14 3.74 18.16
N GLU A 39 3.02 4.73 18.07
CA GLU A 39 3.27 5.69 19.15
C GLU A 39 2.01 6.48 19.49
N LEU A 40 1.28 6.96 18.50
CA LEU A 40 0.03 7.69 18.68
C LEU A 40 -1.02 6.85 19.42
N ARG A 41 -1.14 5.55 19.10
CA ARG A 41 -2.03 4.63 19.81
C ARG A 41 -1.60 4.46 21.27
N THR A 42 -0.30 4.28 21.51
CA THR A 42 0.26 4.13 22.86
C THR A 42 0.02 5.39 23.70
N LEU A 43 0.30 6.56 23.12
CA LEU A 43 0.04 7.86 23.76
C LEU A 43 -1.44 8.02 24.09
N SER A 44 -2.34 7.71 23.16
CA SER A 44 -3.79 7.81 23.36
C SER A 44 -4.29 6.86 24.46
N ARG A 45 -3.72 5.65 24.53
CA ARG A 45 -4.01 4.67 25.58
C ARG A 45 -3.55 5.17 26.94
N ASN A 46 -2.32 5.68 27.04
CA ASN A 46 -1.76 6.17 28.30
C ASN A 46 -2.55 7.37 28.82
N ILE A 47 -2.89 8.33 27.96
CA ILE A 47 -3.78 9.46 28.32
C ILE A 47 -5.11 8.94 28.89
N SER A 48 -5.66 7.86 28.34
CA SER A 48 -6.95 7.32 28.76
C SER A 48 -6.87 6.55 30.10
N ILE A 49 -5.80 5.79 30.32
CA ILE A 49 -5.59 5.01 31.55
C ILE A 49 -5.21 5.93 32.72
N ASP A 50 -4.28 6.86 32.48
CA ASP A 50 -3.66 7.66 33.53
C ASP A 50 -4.32 9.04 33.68
N TYR A 51 -5.45 9.29 33.02
CA TYR A 51 -6.10 10.60 32.92
C TYR A 51 -6.24 11.33 34.27
N LEU A 52 -6.65 10.59 35.32
CA LEU A 52 -6.85 11.15 36.66
C LEU A 52 -5.55 11.36 37.46
N SER A 53 -4.46 10.73 37.02
CA SER A 53 -3.15 10.79 37.69
C SER A 53 -2.18 11.78 37.04
N LEU A 54 -2.46 12.20 35.81
CA LEU A 54 -1.65 13.18 35.08
C LEU A 54 -1.90 14.60 35.58
N SER A 55 -0.83 15.39 35.68
CA SER A 55 -1.00 16.82 35.95
C SER A 55 -1.66 17.51 34.75
N PRO A 56 -2.38 18.63 34.96
CA PRO A 56 -2.97 19.39 33.86
C PRO A 56 -1.96 19.84 32.79
N LYS A 57 -0.70 20.06 33.19
CA LYS A 57 0.39 20.44 32.27
C LYS A 57 0.76 19.26 31.38
N ASP A 58 1.00 18.09 31.97
CA ASP A 58 1.40 16.89 31.23
C ASP A 58 0.30 16.43 30.27
N LEU A 59 -0.96 16.55 30.69
CA LEU A 59 -2.11 16.25 29.85
C LEU A 59 -2.17 17.17 28.62
N ARG A 60 -1.88 18.47 28.79
CA ARG A 60 -1.84 19.44 27.69
C ARG A 60 -0.72 19.14 26.71
N GLU A 61 0.47 18.81 27.20
CA GLU A 61 1.61 18.42 26.37
C GLU A 61 1.32 17.13 25.59
N ALA A 62 0.73 16.13 26.25
CA ALA A 62 0.33 14.88 25.62
C ALA A 62 -0.73 15.08 24.52
N HIS A 63 -1.74 15.92 24.75
CA HIS A 63 -2.74 16.27 23.74
C HIS A 63 -2.15 17.05 22.56
N LEU A 64 -1.22 17.97 22.81
CA LEU A 64 -0.53 18.70 21.74
C LEU A 64 0.31 17.74 20.88
N LYS A 65 1.10 16.86 21.50
CA LYS A 65 1.87 15.83 20.80
C LYS A 65 0.96 14.91 19.97
N ARG A 66 -0.18 14.50 20.54
CA ARG A 66 -1.21 13.71 19.85
C ARG A 66 -1.73 14.42 18.60
N ALA A 67 -2.07 15.71 18.71
CA ALA A 67 -2.59 16.50 17.60
C ALA A 67 -1.59 16.62 16.45
N ILE A 68 -0.33 16.97 16.76
CA ILE A 68 0.75 17.10 15.77
C ILE A 68 1.00 15.77 15.04
N MET A 69 1.10 14.66 15.79
CA MET A 69 1.27 13.33 15.19
C MET A 69 0.08 12.95 14.30
N THR A 70 -1.14 13.26 14.73
CA THR A 70 -2.36 12.95 13.99
C THR A 70 -2.39 13.71 12.66
N GLU A 71 -2.01 14.98 12.67
CA GLU A 71 -1.95 15.81 11.46
C GLU A 71 -0.93 15.26 10.45
N LYS A 72 0.30 14.96 10.88
CA LYS A 72 1.33 14.37 10.02
C LYS A 72 0.89 13.03 9.42
N ILE A 73 0.34 12.14 10.25
CA ILE A 73 -0.12 10.83 9.81
C ILE A 73 -1.27 10.98 8.81
N ASN A 74 -2.26 11.82 9.07
CA ASN A 74 -3.41 11.94 8.18
C ASN A 74 -3.10 12.62 6.85
N THR A 75 -2.03 13.42 6.79
CA THR A 75 -1.66 14.17 5.58
C THR A 75 -0.65 13.42 4.72
N ILE A 76 0.41 12.86 5.32
CA ILE A 76 1.56 12.34 4.58
C ILE A 76 1.42 10.84 4.31
N LEU A 77 1.10 10.04 5.34
CA LEU A 77 1.06 8.58 5.21
C LEU A 77 0.16 8.07 4.06
N PRO A 78 -1.08 8.56 3.85
CA PRO A 78 -1.92 8.06 2.78
C PRO A 78 -1.33 8.30 1.39
N GLN A 79 -0.63 9.42 1.20
CA GLN A 79 0.07 9.72 -0.05
C GLN A 79 1.22 8.74 -0.27
N LYS A 80 2.03 8.48 0.76
CA LYS A 80 3.20 7.59 0.66
C LYS A 80 2.79 6.13 0.46
N LEU A 81 1.74 5.68 1.14
CA LEU A 81 1.13 4.36 0.88
C LEU A 81 0.61 4.24 -0.55
N PHE A 82 -0.04 5.29 -1.09
CA PHE A 82 -0.49 5.32 -2.48
C PHE A 82 0.69 5.25 -3.47
N GLN A 83 1.74 6.02 -3.23
CA GLN A 83 2.95 6.00 -4.06
C GLN A 83 3.60 4.62 -4.05
N LEU A 84 3.69 3.99 -2.89
CA LEU A 84 4.33 2.69 -2.73
C LEU A 84 3.53 1.57 -3.40
N ILE A 85 2.21 1.49 -3.17
CA ILE A 85 1.36 0.42 -3.77
C ILE A 85 1.21 0.55 -5.29
N THR A 86 1.35 1.76 -5.84
CA THR A 86 1.27 1.98 -7.29
C THR A 86 2.63 1.94 -7.99
N ALA A 87 3.74 1.91 -7.24
CA ALA A 87 5.09 1.94 -7.78
C ALA A 87 5.36 0.77 -8.73
N LYS A 88 4.91 -0.44 -8.36
CA LYS A 88 5.03 -1.64 -9.20
C LYS A 88 4.37 -1.43 -10.56
N THR A 89 3.08 -1.08 -10.58
CA THR A 89 2.33 -0.89 -11.83
C THR A 89 2.91 0.23 -12.67
N GLN A 90 3.30 1.35 -12.05
CA GLN A 90 3.93 2.48 -12.76
C GLN A 90 5.26 2.09 -13.39
N PHE A 91 6.10 1.36 -12.65
CA PHE A 91 7.38 0.85 -13.15
C PHE A 91 7.17 -0.09 -14.34
N GLU A 92 6.27 -1.07 -14.22
CA GLU A 92 6.06 -2.04 -15.30
C GLU A 92 5.50 -1.38 -16.56
N LEU A 93 4.59 -0.40 -16.41
CA LEU A 93 4.10 0.39 -17.53
C LEU A 93 5.23 1.20 -18.21
N GLU A 94 6.07 1.89 -17.43
CA GLU A 94 7.18 2.68 -17.97
C GLU A 94 8.18 1.82 -18.76
N VAL A 95 8.54 0.64 -18.22
CA VAL A 95 9.42 -0.31 -18.90
C VAL A 95 8.80 -0.81 -20.20
N LEU A 96 7.53 -1.18 -20.19
CA LEU A 96 6.83 -1.71 -21.36
C LEU A 96 6.68 -0.65 -22.45
N GLU A 97 6.37 0.59 -22.11
CA GLU A 97 6.29 1.71 -23.06
C GLU A 97 7.64 1.99 -23.72
N GLN A 98 8.71 2.11 -22.93
CA GLN A 98 10.05 2.35 -23.46
C GLN A 98 10.57 1.16 -24.28
N HIS A 99 10.25 -0.08 -23.88
CA HIS A 99 10.62 -1.26 -24.65
C HIS A 99 9.92 -1.29 -26.01
N LYS A 100 8.62 -0.96 -26.07
CA LYS A 100 7.87 -0.87 -27.33
C LYS A 100 8.45 0.21 -28.25
N ALA A 101 8.83 1.38 -27.71
CA ALA A 101 9.46 2.43 -28.48
C ALA A 101 10.80 1.97 -29.08
N LEU A 102 11.66 1.33 -28.28
CA LEU A 102 12.94 0.79 -28.74
C LEU A 102 12.78 -0.35 -29.75
N GLU A 103 11.75 -1.19 -29.64
CA GLU A 103 11.46 -2.23 -30.63
C GLU A 103 10.93 -1.66 -31.94
N ALA A 104 10.16 -0.56 -31.90
CA ALA A 104 9.71 0.15 -33.11
C ALA A 104 10.89 0.77 -33.88
N ASP A 105 11.84 1.39 -33.17
CA ASP A 105 13.04 2.00 -33.77
C ASP A 105 14.00 0.96 -34.39
N VAL A 106 13.93 -0.31 -33.96
CA VAL A 106 14.75 -1.41 -34.49
C VAL A 106 14.06 -2.14 -35.67
N ARG A 107 12.75 -1.96 -35.84
CA ARG A 107 11.93 -2.61 -36.88
C ARG A 107 11.80 -1.79 -38.18
N ASP A 108 12.85 -1.07 -38.56
CA ASP A 108 13.03 -0.60 -39.94
C ASP A 108 13.54 -1.78 -40.81
N GLY A 109 12.65 -2.72 -41.12
CA GLY A 109 12.92 -3.83 -42.05
C GLY A 109 12.29 -5.15 -41.63
N ASP A 110 11.24 -5.52 -42.38
CA ASP A 110 10.68 -6.86 -42.58
C ASP A 110 10.87 -7.90 -41.46
N GLU A 111 9.86 -8.06 -40.60
CA GLU A 111 9.49 -9.38 -40.08
C GLU A 111 8.04 -9.38 -39.56
N GLU A 112 7.21 -10.20 -40.21
CA GLU A 112 5.82 -10.50 -39.89
C GLU A 112 5.66 -10.98 -38.43
N ASP A 113 4.63 -10.44 -37.75
CA ASP A 113 3.80 -11.04 -36.69
C ASP A 113 4.38 -12.18 -35.83
N SER A 114 5.62 -12.03 -35.36
CA SER A 114 6.08 -12.79 -34.19
C SER A 114 5.36 -12.23 -32.96
N GLN A 115 4.18 -12.78 -32.65
CA GLN A 115 3.43 -12.51 -31.42
C GLN A 115 4.39 -12.58 -30.23
N ALA A 116 4.76 -11.40 -29.71
CA ALA A 116 5.59 -11.31 -28.54
C ALA A 116 4.92 -12.07 -27.41
N THR A 117 5.61 -13.04 -26.82
CA THR A 117 5.10 -13.73 -25.63
C THR A 117 4.74 -12.66 -24.59
N PRO A 118 3.49 -12.65 -24.09
CA PRO A 118 3.08 -11.65 -23.11
C PRO A 118 3.95 -11.77 -21.85
N ILE A 119 4.42 -10.62 -21.35
CA ILE A 119 5.22 -10.56 -20.13
C ILE A 119 4.25 -10.74 -18.94
N PRO A 120 4.48 -11.72 -18.05
CA PRO A 120 3.63 -11.91 -16.87
C PRO A 120 3.66 -10.68 -15.96
N GLU A 121 2.53 -10.39 -15.31
CA GLU A 121 2.43 -9.33 -14.31
C GLU A 121 3.43 -9.56 -13.16
N GLY A 122 4.12 -8.50 -12.73
CA GLY A 122 5.13 -8.58 -11.66
C GLY A 122 6.48 -9.17 -12.06
N TYR A 123 6.64 -9.70 -13.28
CA TYR A 123 7.89 -10.30 -13.73
C TYR A 123 9.04 -9.28 -13.81
N LEU A 124 8.75 -8.04 -14.24
CA LEU A 124 9.77 -7.00 -14.36
C LEU A 124 10.16 -6.48 -12.99
N TRP A 125 9.17 -6.28 -12.12
CA TRP A 125 9.38 -5.86 -10.74
C TRP A 125 10.24 -6.85 -9.95
N ALA A 126 9.96 -8.15 -10.06
CA ALA A 126 10.69 -9.20 -9.35
C ALA A 126 12.19 -9.27 -9.70
N GLN A 127 12.59 -8.74 -10.86
CA GLN A 127 14.01 -8.69 -11.24
C GLN A 127 14.80 -7.60 -10.54
N VAL A 128 14.12 -6.54 -10.09
CA VAL A 128 14.75 -5.32 -9.57
C VAL A 128 14.50 -5.14 -8.06
N TRP A 129 13.40 -5.69 -7.54
CA TRP A 129 13.00 -5.60 -6.14
C TRP A 129 12.86 -6.99 -5.52
N SER A 130 13.83 -7.40 -4.72
CA SER A 130 13.89 -8.74 -4.10
C SER A 130 13.78 -8.75 -2.57
N GLY A 131 13.54 -7.59 -1.95
CA GLY A 131 13.55 -7.45 -0.49
C GLY A 131 12.32 -8.06 0.19
N TYR A 132 11.14 -7.54 -0.13
CA TYR A 132 9.87 -7.90 0.51
C TYR A 132 8.68 -7.48 -0.38
N ASP A 133 7.51 -8.04 -0.10
CA ASP A 133 6.28 -7.69 -0.80
C ASP A 133 5.76 -6.33 -0.32
N VAL A 134 5.77 -5.36 -1.24
CA VAL A 134 5.29 -4.00 -1.00
C VAL A 134 3.79 -3.99 -0.71
N ASP A 135 3.02 -4.84 -1.39
CA ASP A 135 1.57 -4.90 -1.25
C ASP A 135 1.21 -5.42 0.15
N GLU A 136 1.95 -6.42 0.64
CA GLU A 136 1.85 -6.92 2.02
C GLU A 136 2.07 -5.80 3.03
N ARG A 137 3.17 -5.05 2.90
CA ARG A 137 3.49 -3.95 3.81
C ARG A 137 2.41 -2.87 3.84
N VAL A 138 1.93 -2.43 2.67
CA VAL A 138 0.89 -1.39 2.59
C VAL A 138 -0.42 -1.90 3.21
N CYS A 139 -0.82 -3.12 2.88
CA CYS A 139 -2.04 -3.72 3.42
C CYS A 139 -1.97 -3.89 4.94
N ASP A 140 -0.82 -4.28 5.49
CA ASP A 140 -0.58 -4.41 6.93
C ASP A 140 -0.79 -3.09 7.69
N ILE A 141 -0.31 -1.99 7.11
CA ILE A 141 -0.46 -0.66 7.68
C ILE A 141 -1.93 -0.24 7.60
N LEU A 142 -2.56 -0.39 6.43
CA LEU A 142 -3.96 -0.02 6.21
C LEU A 142 -4.92 -0.82 7.10
N ALA A 143 -4.69 -2.12 7.30
CA ALA A 143 -5.49 -2.97 8.18
C ALA A 143 -5.60 -2.44 9.61
N LYS A 144 -4.58 -1.71 10.07
CA LYS A 144 -4.50 -1.12 11.40
C LYS A 144 -4.84 0.38 11.38
N ALA A 145 -4.87 1.01 10.21
CA ALA A 145 -4.95 2.45 10.07
C ALA A 145 -6.28 3.03 10.60
N PRO A 146 -6.26 4.27 11.13
CA PRO A 146 -7.50 4.94 11.50
C PRO A 146 -8.33 5.26 10.25
N ARG A 147 -9.64 5.44 10.45
CA ARG A 147 -10.61 5.80 9.40
C ARG A 147 -10.16 6.95 8.50
N SER A 148 -9.58 8.01 9.07
CA SER A 148 -9.09 9.18 8.34
C SER A 148 -8.04 8.82 7.29
N VAL A 149 -7.09 7.94 7.64
CA VAL A 149 -6.03 7.48 6.74
C VAL A 149 -6.62 6.63 5.61
N LEU A 150 -7.53 5.70 5.93
CA LEU A 150 -8.22 4.87 4.93
C LEU A 150 -8.98 5.72 3.89
N LEU A 151 -9.75 6.71 4.36
CA LEU A 151 -10.51 7.60 3.48
C LEU A 151 -9.60 8.48 2.62
N ALA A 152 -8.54 9.04 3.21
CA ALA A 152 -7.57 9.85 2.47
C ALA A 152 -6.84 9.01 1.41
N PHE A 153 -6.46 7.77 1.76
CA PHE A 153 -5.83 6.83 0.84
C PHE A 153 -6.74 6.52 -0.36
N ALA A 154 -8.01 6.17 -0.10
CA ALA A 154 -8.99 5.92 -1.18
C ALA A 154 -9.23 7.15 -2.06
N ALA A 155 -9.18 8.36 -1.50
CA ALA A 155 -9.32 9.59 -2.26
C ALA A 155 -8.16 9.82 -3.25
N PHE A 156 -6.95 9.32 -2.98
CA PHE A 156 -5.84 9.40 -3.94
C PHE A 156 -6.08 8.56 -5.20
N PHE A 157 -6.63 7.35 -5.05
CA PHE A 157 -7.02 6.50 -6.19
C PHE A 157 -8.07 7.19 -7.07
N SER A 158 -9.13 7.72 -6.45
CA SER A 158 -10.17 8.46 -7.16
C SER A 158 -9.62 9.69 -7.89
N LYS A 159 -8.76 10.49 -7.25
CA LYS A 159 -8.12 11.68 -7.87
C LYS A 159 -7.22 11.33 -9.05
N LYS A 160 -6.61 10.14 -9.04
CA LYS A 160 -5.72 9.66 -10.11
C LYS A 160 -6.43 8.79 -11.15
N ASN A 161 -7.76 8.65 -11.04
CA ASN A 161 -8.57 7.80 -11.91
C ASN A 161 -8.06 6.35 -11.95
N MET A 162 -7.62 5.83 -10.80
CA MET A 162 -7.15 4.47 -10.63
C MET A 162 -8.16 3.66 -9.80
N GLU A 163 -8.30 2.39 -10.11
CA GLU A 163 -9.13 1.48 -9.33
C GLU A 163 -8.43 1.08 -8.02
N LEU A 164 -9.21 1.06 -6.93
CA LEU A 164 -8.72 0.58 -5.64
C LEU A 164 -8.54 -0.94 -5.68
N PRO A 165 -7.46 -1.50 -5.10
CA PRO A 165 -7.32 -2.94 -4.94
C PRO A 165 -8.54 -3.57 -4.27
N ILE A 166 -9.09 -4.63 -4.90
CA ILE A 166 -10.35 -5.27 -4.49
C ILE A 166 -10.28 -5.74 -3.02
N CYS A 167 -9.11 -6.19 -2.58
CA CYS A 167 -8.87 -6.66 -1.21
C CYS A 167 -9.03 -5.56 -0.14
N LEU A 168 -8.88 -4.29 -0.50
CA LEU A 168 -9.02 -3.15 0.40
C LEU A 168 -10.45 -2.56 0.41
N VAL A 169 -11.28 -2.89 -0.58
CA VAL A 169 -12.67 -2.40 -0.70
C VAL A 169 -13.48 -2.59 0.59
N PRO A 170 -13.48 -3.76 1.26
CA PRO A 170 -14.25 -3.94 2.50
C PRO A 170 -13.88 -2.94 3.61
N PHE A 171 -12.59 -2.59 3.71
CA PHE A 171 -12.07 -1.67 4.72
C PHE A 171 -12.46 -0.22 4.41
N ILE A 172 -12.39 0.17 3.15
CA ILE A 172 -12.78 1.52 2.71
C ILE A 172 -14.29 1.73 2.82
N GLU A 173 -15.11 0.77 2.39
CA GLU A 173 -16.57 0.85 2.51
C GLU A 173 -17.01 0.96 3.99
N ALA A 174 -16.40 0.15 4.86
CA ALA A 174 -16.62 0.21 6.29
C ALA A 174 -16.19 1.56 6.88
N ALA A 175 -15.04 2.09 6.45
CA ALA A 175 -14.58 3.41 6.83
C ALA A 175 -15.56 4.51 6.40
N VAL A 176 -16.08 4.49 5.16
CA VAL A 176 -17.08 5.45 4.68
C VAL A 176 -18.33 5.40 5.57
N CYS A 177 -18.85 4.20 5.83
CA CYS A 177 -20.06 3.98 6.61
C CYS A 177 -19.88 4.14 8.13
N ASN A 178 -18.65 4.40 8.60
CA ASN A 178 -18.29 4.40 10.03
C ASN A 178 -18.71 3.10 10.75
N LYS A 179 -18.45 1.96 10.11
CA LYS A 179 -18.76 0.62 10.60
C LYS A 179 -17.48 -0.20 10.74
N ILE A 180 -17.55 -1.28 11.50
CA ILE A 180 -16.52 -2.31 11.50
C ILE A 180 -16.67 -3.19 10.25
N VAL A 181 -15.57 -3.73 9.74
CA VAL A 181 -15.62 -4.77 8.70
C VAL A 181 -16.14 -6.05 9.33
N LEU A 182 -17.31 -6.51 8.89
CA LEU A 182 -17.87 -7.79 9.32
C LEU A 182 -17.27 -8.93 8.47
N PRO A 183 -16.98 -10.11 9.06
CA PRO A 183 -16.52 -11.30 8.32
C PRO A 183 -17.65 -11.98 7.56
N THR A 184 -18.23 -11.28 6.60
CA THR A 184 -19.13 -11.89 5.62
C THR A 184 -18.33 -12.70 4.62
N SER A 185 -18.97 -13.70 3.99
CA SER A 185 -18.34 -14.49 2.91
C SER A 185 -17.77 -13.60 1.80
N SER A 186 -18.49 -12.54 1.43
CA SER A 186 -18.06 -11.54 0.45
C SER A 186 -16.78 -10.79 0.88
N ASN A 187 -16.74 -10.29 2.12
CA ASN A 187 -15.58 -9.54 2.62
C ASN A 187 -14.35 -10.42 2.77
N LEU A 188 -14.52 -11.67 3.23
CA LEU A 188 -13.44 -12.64 3.33
C LEU A 188 -12.91 -13.04 1.94
N THR A 189 -13.80 -13.22 0.95
CA THR A 189 -13.41 -13.52 -0.44
C THR A 189 -12.59 -12.39 -1.02
N LYS A 190 -13.06 -11.13 -0.90
CA LYS A 190 -12.31 -9.96 -1.37
C LYS A 190 -10.95 -9.84 -0.66
N ALA A 191 -10.92 -9.94 0.68
CA ALA A 191 -9.70 -9.85 1.46
C ALA A 191 -8.69 -10.97 1.12
N SER A 192 -9.17 -12.16 0.73
CA SER A 192 -8.32 -13.29 0.34
C SER A 192 -7.59 -13.12 -0.98
N LEU A 193 -7.98 -12.13 -1.80
CA LEU A 193 -7.23 -11.72 -2.98
C LEU A 193 -5.99 -10.87 -2.62
N GLY A 194 -5.83 -10.52 -1.34
CA GLY A 194 -4.69 -9.78 -0.84
C GLY A 194 -3.92 -10.55 0.24
N PRO A 195 -3.06 -9.84 0.99
CA PRO A 195 -2.23 -10.42 2.04
C PRO A 195 -3.02 -11.04 3.18
N HIS A 196 -2.46 -12.08 3.80
CA HIS A 196 -3.13 -12.86 4.86
C HIS A 196 -3.47 -12.00 6.10
N SER A 197 -2.73 -10.92 6.32
CA SER A 197 -2.98 -9.94 7.37
C SER A 197 -4.34 -9.26 7.27
N LEU A 198 -4.85 -9.01 6.05
CA LEU A 198 -6.18 -8.44 5.83
C LEU A 198 -7.25 -9.40 6.33
N ILE A 199 -7.18 -10.68 5.96
CA ILE A 199 -8.12 -11.70 6.46
C ILE A 199 -8.06 -11.77 7.98
N ARG A 200 -6.85 -11.82 8.54
CA ARG A 200 -6.64 -11.90 10.00
C ARG A 200 -7.25 -10.69 10.72
N SER A 201 -7.17 -9.49 10.15
CA SER A 201 -7.75 -8.28 10.73
C SER A 201 -9.29 -8.32 10.82
N ILE A 202 -9.94 -9.02 9.89
CA ILE A 202 -11.41 -9.21 9.89
C ILE A 202 -11.81 -10.29 10.90
N VAL A 203 -11.13 -11.44 10.88
CA VAL A 203 -11.48 -12.61 11.70
C VAL A 203 -11.08 -12.43 13.17
N CYS A 204 -9.94 -11.80 13.45
CA CYS A 204 -9.45 -11.58 14.81
C CYS A 204 -9.96 -10.27 15.44
N SER A 205 -10.96 -9.61 14.83
CA SER A 205 -11.56 -8.41 15.40
C SER A 205 -12.17 -8.75 16.77
N PRO A 206 -11.86 -8.02 17.86
CA PRO A 206 -12.38 -8.32 19.21
C PRO A 206 -13.91 -8.18 19.31
N ASN A 207 -14.55 -7.55 18.31
CA ASN A 207 -16.00 -7.48 18.18
C ASN A 207 -16.59 -8.66 17.40
N TYR A 208 -15.76 -9.53 16.83
CA TYR A 208 -16.19 -10.78 16.25
C TYR A 208 -16.28 -11.83 17.36
N LYS A 209 -17.49 -11.99 17.90
CA LYS A 209 -17.86 -13.29 18.47
C LYS A 209 -18.04 -14.22 17.28
N VAL A 210 -17.17 -15.23 17.17
CA VAL A 210 -17.45 -16.40 16.33
C VAL A 210 -18.90 -16.80 16.65
N PRO A 211 -19.80 -16.92 15.66
CA PRO A 211 -21.10 -17.50 15.94
C PRO A 211 -20.85 -18.90 16.50
N GLU A 212 -21.12 -19.11 17.78
CA GLU A 212 -21.22 -20.46 18.36
C GLU A 212 -22.44 -21.10 17.71
N PHE A 213 -22.22 -21.78 16.59
CA PHE A 213 -23.21 -22.70 16.02
C PHE A 213 -22.52 -24.01 15.67
N CYS A 214 -22.76 -24.94 16.59
CA CYS A 214 -23.02 -26.39 16.46
C CYS A 214 -22.74 -27.06 15.11
#